data_AF-A0A8D8QYI1-F1
#
_entry.id   AF-A0A8D8QYI1-F1
#
_cell.length_a   1.000
_cell.length_b   1.000
_cell.length_c   1.000
_cell.angle_alpha   90.00
_cell.angle_beta   90.00
_cell.angle_gamma   90.00
#
_symmetry.space_group_name_H-M   'P 1'
#
loop_
_entity.id
_entity.type
_entity.pdbx_description
1 polymer ?
#
loop_
_entity_poly.entity_id
_entity_poly.type
_entity_poly.pdbx_seq_one_letter_code
_entity_poly.pdbx_strand_id
1 'polypeptide(L)'
;MFRLVGEESFSLDSKVPCTIRIEPSGPFGYSYSITVDGKTLEKFSLAQSKANCTWMLQVDEETYRVVLERGTLDIWVNGDKADVTVSESPTSLESRSKTAI
;
A
#
# COMPACT_ATOMS: atom_id res chain seq x y z
N MET A 1 -4.55 -14.37 3.94
CA MET A 1 -5.94 -14.03 4.30
C MET A 1 -6.18 -12.62 3.81
N PHE A 2 -7.06 -12.41 2.83
CA PHE A 2 -7.22 -11.12 2.15
C PHE A 2 -8.01 -10.14 3.03
N ARG A 3 -7.34 -9.11 3.53
CA ARG A 3 -7.97 -7.95 4.17
C ARG A 3 -7.73 -6.76 3.27
N LEU A 4 -8.79 -6.06 2.88
CA LEU A 4 -8.70 -4.90 1.99
C LEU A 4 -7.97 -3.71 2.64
N VAL A 5 -8.03 -3.60 3.97
CA VAL A 5 -7.34 -2.58 4.75
C VAL A 5 -6.17 -3.23 5.47
N GLY A 6 -4.99 -2.61 5.35
CA GLY A 6 -3.76 -3.13 5.92
C GLY A 6 -2.51 -2.62 5.19
N GLU A 7 -1.39 -3.23 5.56
CA GLU A 7 -0.08 -2.97 4.99
C GLU A 7 0.50 -4.26 4.44
N GLU A 8 0.99 -4.18 3.21
CA GLU A 8 1.69 -5.28 2.55
C GLU A 8 3.10 -4.84 2.21
N SER A 9 4.07 -5.61 2.69
CA SER A 9 5.49 -5.34 2.51
C SER A 9 6.11 -6.30 1.49
N PHE A 10 6.91 -5.76 0.60
CA PHE A 10 7.64 -6.48 -0.44
C PHE A 10 8.98 -5.77 -0.70
N SER A 11 9.86 -6.39 -1.50
CA SER A 11 11.17 -5.80 -1.83
C SER A 11 11.38 -5.73 -3.34
N LEU A 12 11.88 -4.59 -3.82
CA LEU A 12 12.41 -4.50 -5.20
C LEU A 12 13.80 -5.14 -5.21
N ASP A 13 14.01 -6.12 -6.09
CA ASP A 13 15.25 -6.88 -6.26
C ASP A 13 15.88 -7.39 -4.96
N SER A 14 15.05 -7.72 -3.97
CA SER A 14 15.47 -8.14 -2.62
C SER A 14 16.34 -7.13 -1.85
N LYS A 15 16.43 -5.87 -2.31
CA LYS A 15 17.28 -4.84 -1.72
C LYS A 15 16.50 -3.67 -1.13
N VAL A 16 15.47 -3.22 -1.85
CA VAL A 16 14.78 -1.97 -1.52
C VAL A 16 13.43 -2.30 -0.89
N PRO A 17 13.26 -2.09 0.43
CA PRO A 17 12.02 -2.42 1.10
C PRO A 17 10.92 -1.43 0.65
N CYS A 18 9.77 -2.01 0.32
CA CYS A 18 8.59 -1.29 -0.13
C CYS A 18 7.38 -1.73 0.69
N THR A 19 6.48 -0.79 0.96
CA THR A 19 5.22 -1.07 1.65
C THR A 19 4.07 -0.39 0.92
N ILE A 20 3.08 -1.17 0.50
CA ILE A 20 1.79 -0.63 0.06
C ILE A 20 0.85 -0.60 1.26
N ARG A 21 0.18 0.55 1.43
CA ARG A 21 -0.79 0.78 2.49
C ARG A 21 -2.14 1.12 1.89
N ILE A 22 -3.17 0.44 2.37
CA ILE A 22 -4.56 0.67 1.99
C ILE A 22 -5.32 1.14 3.23
N GLU A 23 -5.80 2.38 3.20
CA GLU A 23 -6.51 2.99 4.32
C GLU A 23 -7.96 3.33 3.92
N PRO A 24 -8.92 3.30 4.85
CA PRO A 24 -10.25 3.85 4.61
C PRO A 24 -10.14 5.36 4.31
N SER A 25 -10.86 5.82 3.30
CA SER A 25 -10.91 7.22 2.89
C SER A 25 -12.37 7.65 2.69
N GLY A 26 -12.94 8.27 3.73
CA GLY A 26 -14.36 8.63 3.74
C GLY A 26 -15.29 7.42 3.89
N PRO A 27 -16.61 7.61 3.71
CA PRO A 27 -17.61 6.57 4.01
C PRO A 27 -17.57 5.37 3.05
N PHE A 28 -17.05 5.52 1.84
CA PHE A 28 -17.03 4.47 0.81
C PHE A 28 -15.74 4.43 -0.02
N GLY A 29 -14.70 5.15 0.38
CA GLY A 29 -13.46 5.25 -0.37
C GLY A 29 -12.30 4.54 0.32
N TYR A 30 -11.25 4.29 -0.45
CA TYR A 30 -9.98 3.79 0.04
C TYR A 30 -8.86 4.66 -0.54
N SER A 31 -7.84 4.95 0.25
CA SER A 31 -6.61 5.57 -0.22
C SER A 31 -5.50 4.54 -0.29
N TYR A 32 -4.72 4.63 -1.36
CA TYR A 32 -3.61 3.73 -1.64
C TYR A 32 -2.33 4.57 -1.68
N SER A 33 -1.32 4.15 -0.92
CA SER A 33 -0.01 4.79 -0.91
C SER A 33 1.09 3.75 -0.93
N ILE A 34 2.23 4.11 -1.51
CA ILE A 34 3.44 3.32 -1.49
C ILE A 34 4.55 4.07 -0.76
N THR A 35 5.25 3.36 0.11
CA THR A 35 6.46 3.80 0.78
C THR A 35 7.62 2.98 0.26
N VAL A 36 8.70 3.65 -0.15
CA VAL A 36 9.93 3.04 -0.66
C VAL A 36 11.07 3.53 0.21
N ASP A 37 11.82 2.62 0.82
CA ASP A 37 12.95 2.94 1.71
C ASP A 37 12.57 3.97 2.81
N GLY A 38 11.41 3.76 3.42
CA GLY A 38 10.88 4.63 4.47
C GLY A 38 10.33 5.98 3.99
N LYS A 39 10.41 6.30 2.69
CA LYS A 39 9.84 7.53 2.10
C LYS A 39 8.54 7.23 1.36
N THR A 40 7.45 7.85 1.79
CA THR A 40 6.17 7.76 1.08
C THR A 40 6.25 8.62 -0.18
N LEU A 41 6.16 7.98 -1.35
CA LEU A 41 6.33 8.66 -2.63
C LEU A 41 5.05 9.38 -3.06
N GLU A 42 3.90 8.70 -3.12
CA GLU A 42 2.64 9.34 -3.53
C GLU A 42 1.39 8.67 -2.93
N LYS A 43 0.41 9.50 -2.53
CA LYS A 43 -0.97 9.10 -2.28
C LYS A 43 -1.77 9.24 -3.57
N PHE A 44 -2.26 8.13 -4.11
CA PHE A 44 -3.15 8.17 -5.28
C PHE A 44 -4.61 8.26 -4.82
N SER A 45 -5.29 9.32 -5.27
CA SER A 45 -6.74 9.46 -5.26
C SER A 45 -7.17 9.74 -6.69
N LEU A 46 -7.54 8.71 -7.46
CA LEU A 46 -8.04 8.92 -8.83
C LEU A 46 -9.46 8.36 -9.01
N ALA A 47 -10.30 9.24 -9.57
CA ALA A 47 -11.65 8.99 -9.98
C ALA A 47 -11.71 7.90 -11.07
N GLN A 48 -12.56 6.90 -10.83
CA GLN A 48 -13.20 6.00 -11.80
C GLN A 48 -12.42 5.70 -13.11
N SER A 49 -11.31 4.98 -13.04
CA SER A 49 -10.97 4.03 -14.10
C SER A 49 -9.86 3.07 -13.67
N LYS A 50 -10.10 1.78 -13.97
CA LYS A 50 -9.17 0.64 -14.01
C LYS A 50 -8.91 -0.08 -12.69
N ALA A 51 -8.98 -1.41 -12.75
CA ALA A 51 -8.93 -2.35 -11.63
C ALA A 51 -7.59 -2.34 -10.85
N ASN A 52 -6.65 -1.47 -11.20
CA ASN A 52 -5.29 -1.46 -10.68
C ASN A 52 -4.82 -0.07 -10.23
N CYS A 53 -3.97 -0.02 -9.20
CA CYS A 53 -3.12 1.14 -8.91
C CYS A 53 -1.76 0.90 -9.55
N THR A 54 -1.17 1.90 -10.20
CA THR A 54 0.17 1.77 -10.81
C THR A 54 1.06 2.90 -10.32
N TRP A 55 2.26 2.56 -9.87
CA TRP A 55 3.32 3.47 -9.48
C TRP A 55 4.53 3.28 -10.38
N MET A 56 5.12 4.37 -10.85
CA MET A 56 6.43 4.39 -11.48
C MET A 56 7.42 4.88 -10.44
N LEU A 57 8.28 3.99 -9.95
CA LEU A 57 9.28 4.28 -8.93
C LEU A 57 10.63 4.43 -9.60
N GLN A 58 11.37 5.47 -9.25
CA GLN A 58 12.77 5.59 -9.63
C GLN A 58 13.61 5.31 -8.38
N VAL A 59 14.41 4.24 -8.44
CA VAL A 59 15.31 3.86 -7.36
C VAL A 59 16.71 3.73 -7.96
N ASP A 60 17.64 4.52 -7.45
CA ASP A 60 18.96 4.74 -8.06
C ASP A 60 18.85 5.15 -9.55
N GLU A 61 19.43 4.37 -10.47
CA GLU A 61 19.37 4.58 -11.92
C GLU A 61 18.30 3.73 -12.62
N GLU A 62 17.54 2.93 -11.86
CA GLU A 62 16.53 2.02 -12.39
C GLU A 62 15.10 2.53 -12.18
N THR A 63 14.22 2.17 -13.12
CA THR A 63 12.80 2.52 -13.08
C THR A 63 11.97 1.24 -12.92
N TYR A 64 11.16 1.21 -11.87
CA TYR A 64 10.27 0.09 -11.56
C TYR A 64 8.82 0.49 -11.77
N ARG A 65 8.06 -0.39 -12.43
CA ARG A 65 6.60 -0.29 -12.52
C ARG A 65 5.98 -1.23 -11.50
N VAL A 66 5.40 -0.67 -10.45
CA VAL A 66 4.65 -1.42 -9.43
C VAL A 66 3.16 -1.31 -9.72
N VAL A 67 2.45 -2.44 -9.73
CA VAL A 67 1.01 -2.51 -9.97
C VAL A 67 0.34 -3.27 -8.83
N LEU A 68 -0.64 -2.65 -8.17
CA LEU A 68 -1.55 -3.34 -7.24
C LEU A 68 -2.85 -3.65 -7.99
N GLU A 69 -3.18 -4.92 -8.15
CA GLU A 69 -4.49 -5.35 -8.66
C GLU A 69 -5.52 -5.34 -7.54
N ARG A 70 -6.51 -4.45 -7.58
CA ARG A 70 -7.42 -4.22 -6.44
C ARG A 70 -8.38 -5.39 -6.14
N GLY A 71 -8.64 -6.24 -7.13
CA GLY A 71 -9.54 -7.38 -7.00
C GLY A 71 -8.91 -8.56 -6.26
N THR A 72 -7.63 -8.83 -6.54
CA THR A 72 -6.84 -9.91 -5.95
C THR A 72 -5.95 -9.43 -4.82
N LEU A 73 -5.69 -8.11 -4.74
CA LEU A 73 -4.66 -7.47 -3.92
C LEU A 73 -3.23 -7.95 -4.27
N ASP A 74 -3.05 -8.54 -5.46
CA ASP A 74 -1.72 -8.95 -5.89
C ASP A 74 -0.86 -7.74 -6.28
N ILE A 75 0.40 -7.78 -5.86
CA ILE A 75 1.43 -6.80 -6.23
C ILE A 75 2.27 -7.37 -7.37
N TRP A 76 2.47 -6.58 -8.41
CA TRP A 76 3.30 -6.91 -9.56
C TRP A 76 4.41 -5.87 -9.72
N VAL A 77 5.64 -6.33 -9.94
CA VAL A 77 6.82 -5.49 -10.18
C VAL A 77 7.36 -5.82 -11.57
N ASN A 78 7.41 -4.84 -12.46
CA ASN A 78 7.88 -4.99 -13.85
C ASN A 78 7.17 -6.09 -14.67
N GLY A 79 6.05 -6.63 -14.19
CA GLY A 79 5.29 -7.70 -14.85
C GLY A 79 5.34 -9.04 -14.11
N ASP A 80 6.20 -9.17 -13.11
CA ASP A 80 6.31 -10.37 -12.27
C ASP A 80 5.58 -10.18 -10.94
N LYS A 81 4.93 -11.24 -10.45
CA LYS A 81 4.19 -11.21 -9.19
C LYS A 81 5.17 -11.19 -8.02
N ALA A 82 5.03 -10.20 -7.14
CA ALA A 82 5.88 -10.04 -5.97
C ALA A 82 5.51 -11.03 -4.85
N ASP A 83 6.51 -11.46 -4.09
CA ASP A 83 6.29 -12.19 -2.84
C ASP A 83 6.01 -11.18 -1.72
N VAL A 84 4.83 -11.29 -1.11
CA VAL A 84 4.32 -10.31 -0.14
C VAL A 84 4.30 -10.90 1.26
N THR A 85 4.89 -10.18 2.20
CA THR A 85 4.77 -10.48 3.62
C THR A 85 3.77 -9.51 4.25
N VAL A 86 2.69 -10.06 4.82
CA VAL A 86 1.68 -9.28 5.54
C VAL A 86 2.27 -8.85 6.88
N SER A 87 2.51 -7.56 7.04
CA SER A 87 2.91 -6.96 8.31
C SER A 87 1.63 -6.49 9.03
N GLU A 88 1.25 -7.18 10.12
CA GLU A 88 0.12 -6.74 10.93
C GLU A 88 0.51 -5.47 11.71
N SER A 89 0.05 -4.31 11.26
CA SER A 89 0.17 -3.06 12.00
C SER A 89 -0.73 -3.13 13.24
N PRO A 90 -0.23 -2.86 14.47
CA PRO A 90 -1.08 -2.80 15.66
C PRO A 90 -2.02 -1.60 15.53
N THR A 91 -3.26 -1.85 15.09
CA THR A 91 -4.28 -0.81 15.00
C THR A 91 -4.59 -0.32 16.41
N SER A 92 -4.34 0.97 16.61
CA SER A 92 -4.47 1.73 17.86
C SER A 92 -5.75 1.37 18.62
N LEU A 93 -5.57 0.88 19.85
CA LEU A 93 -6.64 0.67 20.82
C LEU A 93 -7.30 2.03 21.10
N GLU A 94 -8.61 2.10 20.88
CA GLU A 94 -9.47 3.28 21.04
C GLU A 94 -9.23 4.07 22.33
N SER A 95 -8.95 5.36 22.15
CA SER A 95 -9.13 6.41 23.16
C SER A 95 -10.58 6.46 23.64
N ARG A 96 -10.84 5.99 24.86
CA ARG A 96 -12.03 6.40 25.63
C ARG A 96 -11.60 7.20 26.87
N SER A 97 -11.26 8.45 26.63
CA SER A 97 -11.39 9.49 27.66
C SER A 97 -12.85 9.96 27.63
N LYS A 98 -13.67 9.53 28.59
CA LYS A 98 -14.89 10.25 28.95
C LYS A 98 -14.79 10.71 30.39
N THR A 99 -14.57 12.01 30.51
CA THR A 99 -14.87 12.92 31.61
C THR A 99 -15.85 12.37 32.63
N ALA A 100 -15.43 12.29 33.89
CA ALA A 100 -16.34 12.30 35.04
C ALA A 100 -16.17 13.66 35.75
N ILE A 101 -17.32 14.30 35.95
CA ILE A 101 -17.54 15.55 36.68
C ILE A 101 -17.33 15.31 38.17
#